data_AF-A0A7D5RE13-F1
#
_entry.id   AF-A0A7D5RE13-F1
#
_cell.length_a   1.000
_cell.length_b   1.000
_cell.length_c   1.000
_cell.angle_alpha   90.00
_cell.angle_beta   90.00
_cell.angle_gamma   90.00
#
_symmetry.space_group_name_H-M   'P 1'
#
loop_
_entity.id
_entity.type
_entity.pdbx_description
1 polymer ?
#
loop_
_entity_poly.entity_id
_entity_poly.type
_entity_poly.pdbx_seq_one_letter_code
_entity_poly.pdbx_strand_id
1 'polypeptide(L)' 'MAPFYTRKKNPGVKAEERVDRLIAKGREEINLGHFKVAIKLFNEALELEPDNADALLHKADAISQLKKDS' A
#
# COMPACT_ATOMS: atom_id res chain seq x y z
N MET A 1 31.95 12.07 -0.52
CA MET A 1 31.64 11.90 0.91
C MET A 1 30.32 11.14 1.00
N ALA A 2 30.21 10.19 1.93
CA ALA A 2 29.29 9.05 1.95
C ALA A 2 27.79 9.32 1.67
N PRO A 3 27.06 8.29 1.15
CA PRO A 3 25.82 8.39 0.40
C PRO A 3 24.59 8.55 1.29
N PHE A 4 23.46 8.95 0.66
CA PHE A 4 22.07 8.71 1.05
C PHE A 4 21.82 8.55 2.54
N TYR A 5 21.18 9.56 3.14
CA TYR A 5 20.52 9.49 4.45
C TYR A 5 20.15 8.05 4.79
N THR A 6 20.95 7.51 5.72
CA THR A 6 20.79 6.19 6.27
C THR A 6 19.32 6.00 6.63
N ARG A 7 18.62 5.14 5.87
CA ARG A 7 17.32 4.58 6.25
C ARG A 7 17.53 3.98 7.63
N LYS A 8 17.17 4.76 8.65
CA LYS A 8 17.38 4.44 10.06
C LYS A 8 16.73 3.07 10.25
N LYS A 9 17.54 2.04 10.50
CA LYS A 9 17.06 0.75 11.00
C LYS A 9 16.49 1.02 12.39
N ASN A 10 15.27 1.54 12.41
CA ASN A 10 14.47 1.83 13.59
C ASN A 10 13.65 0.57 13.84
N PRO A 11 13.56 0.00 15.04
CA PRO A 11 12.79 -1.24 15.27
C PRO A 11 11.29 -1.17 14.87
N GLY A 12 10.77 -0.01 14.42
CA GLY A 12 9.51 0.16 13.70
C GLY A 12 9.48 -0.30 12.23
N VAL A 13 10.62 -0.65 11.60
CA VAL A 13 10.67 -1.09 10.18
C VAL A 13 9.77 -2.31 9.92
N LYS A 14 9.46 -3.13 10.93
CA LYS A 14 8.61 -4.32 10.74
C LYS A 14 7.17 -4.00 10.35
N ALA A 15 6.61 -2.90 10.84
CA ALA A 15 5.25 -2.48 10.49
C ALA A 15 5.26 -1.82 9.11
N GLU A 16 6.18 -0.89 8.89
CA GLU A 16 6.42 -0.21 7.60
C GLU A 16 6.64 -1.21 6.45
N GLU A 17 7.50 -2.23 6.66
CA GLU A 17 7.79 -3.25 5.65
C GLU A 17 6.59 -4.17 5.37
N ARG A 18 5.71 -4.35 6.36
CA ARG A 18 4.46 -5.09 6.18
C ARG A 18 3.44 -4.26 5.40
N VAL A 19 3.37 -2.96 5.67
CA VAL A 19 2.54 -1.98 4.94
C VAL A 19 3.01 -1.88 3.49
N ASP A 20 4.31 -1.68 3.25
CA ASP A 20 4.92 -1.66 1.91
C ASP A 20 4.57 -2.93 1.12
N ARG A 21 4.64 -4.10 1.76
CA ARG A 21 4.32 -5.39 1.12
C ARG A 21 2.82 -5.50 0.78
N LEU A 22 1.94 -5.05 1.67
CA LEU A 22 0.49 -5.03 1.42
C LEU A 22 0.15 -4.08 0.27
N ILE A 23 0.79 -2.91 0.23
CA ILE A 23 0.64 -1.94 -0.86
C ILE A 23 1.11 -2.53 -2.19
N ALA A 24 2.32 -3.13 -2.22
CA ALA A 24 2.86 -3.75 -3.42
C ALA A 24 1.96 -4.86 -3.96
N LYS A 25 1.48 -5.75 -3.08
CA LYS A 25 0.52 -6.80 -3.46
C LYS A 25 -0.80 -6.21 -3.93
N GLY A 26 -1.30 -5.17 -3.28
CA GLY A 26 -2.53 -4.48 -3.70
C GLY A 26 -2.42 -3.92 -5.13
N ARG A 27 -1.26 -3.36 -5.49
CA ARG A 27 -1.00 -2.88 -6.86
C ARG A 27 -0.97 -4.00 -7.88
N GLU A 28 -0.41 -5.17 -7.54
CA GLU A 28 -0.46 -6.35 -8.41
C GLU A 28 -1.90 -6.80 -8.65
N GLU A 29 -2.73 -6.84 -7.61
CA GLU A 29 -4.15 -7.19 -7.74
C GLU A 29 -4.94 -6.18 -8.58
N ILE A 30 -4.60 -4.88 -8.53
CA ILE A 30 -5.16 -3.87 -9.46
C ILE A 30 -4.82 -4.24 -10.91
N ASN A 31 -3.56 -4.61 -11.19
CA ASN A 31 -3.13 -4.99 -12.55
C ASN A 31 -3.82 -6.27 -13.05
N LEU A 32 -4.19 -7.16 -12.13
CA LEU A 32 -4.97 -8.36 -12.43
C LEU A 32 -6.48 -8.09 -12.59
N GLY A 33 -6.94 -6.85 -12.37
CA GLY A 33 -8.37 -6.48 -12.40
C GLY A 33 -9.12 -6.86 -11.11
N HIS A 34 -8.44 -7.38 -10.10
CA HIS A 34 -9.02 -7.78 -8.82
C HIS A 34 -9.15 -6.59 -7.86
N PHE A 35 -9.85 -5.53 -8.27
CA PHE A 35 -9.93 -4.28 -7.49
C PHE A 35 -10.49 -4.47 -6.08
N LYS A 36 -11.43 -5.40 -5.88
CA LYS A 36 -11.98 -5.71 -4.55
C LYS A 36 -10.93 -6.30 -3.60
N VAL A 37 -10.01 -7.12 -4.12
CA VAL A 37 -8.92 -7.72 -3.33
C VAL A 37 -7.89 -6.65 -3.00
N ALA A 38 -7.53 -5.82 -3.98
CA ALA A 38 -6.64 -4.68 -3.78
C ALA A 38 -7.13 -3.75 -2.66
N ILE A 39 -8.42 -3.39 -2.65
CA ILE A 39 -9.01 -2.53 -1.60
C ILE A 39 -8.87 -3.16 -0.21
N LYS A 40 -9.05 -4.48 -0.08
CA LYS A 40 -8.84 -5.18 1.20
C LYS A 40 -7.39 -5.09 1.66
N LEU A 41 -6.44 -5.31 0.76
CA LEU A 41 -5.00 -5.21 1.07
C LEU A 41 -4.60 -3.80 1.50
N PHE A 42 -5.14 -2.76 0.85
CA PHE A 42 -4.91 -1.38 1.30
C PHE A 42 -5.59 -1.05 2.62
N ASN A 43 -6.76 -1.63 2.91
CA ASN A 43 -7.37 -1.49 4.24
C ASN A 43 -6.50 -2.11 5.33
N GLU A 44 -5.96 -3.32 5.11
CA GLU A 44 -5.01 -3.95 6.05
C GLU A 44 -3.76 -3.09 6.24
N ALA A 45 -3.27 -2.45 5.17
CA ALA A 45 -2.15 -1.51 5.25
C ALA A 45 -2.50 -0.29 6.11
N LEU A 46 -3.70 0.27 5.94
CA LEU A 46 -4.20 1.41 6.73
C LEU A 46 -4.55 1.05 8.18
N GLU A 47 -4.85 -0.21 8.48
CA GLU A 47 -5.01 -0.67 9.87
C GLU A 47 -3.68 -0.67 10.63
N LEU A 48 -2.57 -0.92 9.94
CA LEU A 48 -1.22 -0.85 10.50
C LEU A 48 -0.71 0.59 10.54
N GLU A 49 -0.93 1.35 9.46
CA GLU A 49 -0.55 2.76 9.34
C GLU A 49 -1.71 3.58 8.77
N PRO A 50 -2.58 4.13 9.64
CA PRO A 50 -3.75 4.89 9.21
C PRO A 50 -3.43 6.15 8.41
N ASP A 51 -2.22 6.70 8.58
CA ASP A 51 -1.73 7.91 7.94
C ASP A 51 -0.81 7.62 6.74
N ASN A 52 -0.82 6.38 6.23
CA ASN A 52 -0.02 6.02 5.08
C ASN A 52 -0.65 6.57 3.79
N ALA A 53 -0.04 7.64 3.27
CA ALA A 53 -0.51 8.33 2.07
C ALA A 53 -0.54 7.42 0.83
N ASP A 54 0.45 6.52 0.68
CA ASP A 54 0.53 5.60 -0.46
C ASP A 54 -0.64 4.60 -0.45
N ALA A 55 -0.96 4.03 0.72
CA ALA A 55 -2.10 3.13 0.87
C ALA A 55 -3.44 3.83 0.58
N LEU A 56 -3.61 5.08 1.05
CA LEU A 56 -4.81 5.89 0.76
C LEU A 56 -4.95 6.17 -0.74
N LEU A 57 -3.87 6.58 -1.39
CA LEU A 57 -3.84 6.91 -2.82
C LEU A 57 -4.18 5.68 -3.67
N HIS A 58 -3.53 4.55 -3.41
CA HIS A 58 -3.80 3.33 -4.16
C HIS A 58 -5.18 2.72 -3.89
N LYS A 59 -5.72 2.88 -2.68
CA LYS A 59 -7.11 2.52 -2.38
C LYS A 59 -8.09 3.36 -3.19
N ALA A 60 -7.87 4.67 -3.29
CA ALA A 60 -8.71 5.55 -4.09
C ALA A 60 -8.67 5.18 -5.58
N ASP A 61 -7.49 4.84 -6.10
CA ASP A 61 -7.33 4.34 -7.47
C ASP A 61 -8.11 3.04 -7.68
N ALA A 62 -7.96 2.05 -6.79
CA ALA A 62 -8.65 0.77 -6.88
C ALA A 62 -10.18 0.94 -6.84
N ILE A 63 -10.71 1.82 -5.97
CA ILE A 63 -12.15 2.13 -5.93
C ILE A 63 -12.62 2.79 -7.23
N SER A 64 -11.81 3.71 -7.76
CA SER A 64 -12.12 4.41 -9.01
C SER A 64 -12.19 3.44 -10.20
N GLN A 65 -11.29 2.46 -10.24
CA GLN A 65 -11.29 1.43 -11.28
C GLN A 65 -12.46 0.44 -11.09
N LEU A 66 -12.74 0.01 -9.86
CA LEU A 66 -13.89 -0.87 -9.56
C LEU A 66 -15.23 -0.26 -10.02
N LYS A 67 -15.40 1.05 -9.85
CA LYS A 67 -16.59 1.77 -10.31
C LYS A 67 -16.70 1.89 -11.83
N LYS A 68 -15.57 1.87 -12.56
CA LYS A 68 -15.56 1.92 -14.03
C LYS A 68 -15.83 0.56 -14.67
N ASP A 69 -15.56 -0.51 -13.94
CA ASP A 69 -15.76 -1.90 -14.36
C ASP A 69 -17.15 -2.47 -13.97
N SER A 70 -18.00 -1.65 -13.34
CA SER A 70 -19.40 -1.97 -12.99
C SER A 70 -20.37 -1.31 -13.95
#